data_AF-W2ZDF9-F1
#
_entry.id   AF-W2ZDF9-F1
#
_cell.length_a   1.000
_cell.length_b   1.000
_cell.length_c   1.000
_cell.angle_alpha   90.00
_cell.angle_beta   90.00
_cell.angle_gamma   90.00
#
_symmetry.space_group_name_H-M   'P 1'
#
loop_
_entity.id
_entity.type
_entity.pdbx_description
1 polymer ?
#
loop_
_entity_poly.entity_id
_entity_poly.type
_entity_poly.pdbx_seq_one_letter_code
_entity_poly.pdbx_strand_id
1 'polypeptide(L)'
;MVFEDFGATLPETTISRHLVDMLYTVKYVRKGIASLCYVVNDKCLTQAEEEGVCGNCIRHHDEGNMIVYFDETNYNQNTKRTRGRAKNGKREVEKLPRSKGTKLQIQCALSSSFGELYKMMKESDVYNEEYANIKAIAVFGNAPAHSRIETLVPDCDDLVLLRLGLYSPICNPIENCFSSMKAIIKQYLALMRDEMNGPLLISKGQPISKTETRMRPLERAAHVSMVEITQRMLHRMELHVSQFVNAAVRTEGMEYGA
;
A
#
# COMPACT_ATOMS: atom_id res chain seq x y z
N MET A 1 36.58 7.48 -2.52
CA MET A 1 37.01 6.05 -2.54
C MET A 1 38.45 6.01 -2.03
N VAL A 2 38.92 4.97 -1.33
CA VAL A 2 40.27 4.95 -0.68
C VAL A 2 41.42 5.35 -1.62
N PHE A 3 41.29 5.06 -2.92
CA PHE A 3 42.25 5.51 -3.94
C PHE A 3 42.24 7.03 -4.18
N GLU A 4 41.07 7.68 -4.16
CA GLU A 4 40.92 9.14 -4.32
C GLU A 4 41.45 9.91 -3.11
N ASP A 5 41.31 9.35 -1.89
CA ASP A 5 41.67 10.04 -0.65
C ASP A 5 43.11 9.74 -0.18
N PHE A 6 43.66 8.56 -0.52
CA PHE A 6 44.95 8.08 0.02
C PHE A 6 45.93 7.55 -1.06
N GLY A 7 45.56 7.59 -2.36
CA GLY A 7 46.42 7.13 -3.45
C GLY A 7 46.76 5.64 -3.43
N ALA A 8 46.05 4.84 -2.63
CA ALA A 8 46.35 3.42 -2.41
C ALA A 8 45.28 2.51 -3.02
N THR A 9 45.71 1.58 -3.87
CA THR A 9 44.84 0.56 -4.46
C THR A 9 44.76 -0.64 -3.53
N LEU A 10 43.65 -0.78 -2.80
CA LEU A 10 43.42 -1.92 -1.92
C LEU A 10 42.71 -3.06 -2.66
N PRO A 11 43.21 -4.32 -2.57
CA PRO A 11 42.50 -5.49 -3.09
C PRO A 11 41.16 -5.73 -2.37
N GLU A 12 40.13 -6.14 -3.12
CA GLU A 12 38.80 -6.46 -2.57
C GLU A 12 38.86 -7.53 -1.46
N THR A 13 39.82 -8.45 -1.54
CA THR A 13 40.06 -9.50 -0.54
C THR A 13 40.57 -8.96 0.80
N THR A 14 41.27 -7.83 0.79
CA THR A 14 41.73 -7.13 2.01
C THR A 14 40.57 -6.39 2.66
N ILE A 15 39.74 -5.73 1.85
CA ILE A 15 38.52 -5.07 2.32
C ILE A 15 37.54 -6.08 2.92
N SER A 16 37.29 -7.20 2.22
CA SER A 16 36.41 -8.27 2.69
C SER A 16 36.89 -8.85 4.02
N ARG A 17 38.17 -9.22 4.15
CA ARG A 17 38.72 -9.73 5.42
C ARG A 17 38.59 -8.73 6.57
N HIS A 18 38.76 -7.44 6.29
CA HIS A 18 38.59 -6.40 7.31
C HIS A 18 37.12 -6.24 7.73
N LEU A 19 36.16 -6.50 6.84
CA LEU A 19 34.73 -6.41 7.12
C LEU A 19 34.14 -7.67 7.76
N VAL A 20 34.74 -8.85 7.57
CA VAL A 20 34.21 -10.16 8.05
C VAL A 20 34.01 -10.21 9.58
N ASP A 21 34.87 -9.54 10.34
CA ASP A 21 34.79 -9.48 11.82
C ASP A 21 34.14 -8.18 12.33
N MET A 22 33.74 -7.28 11.43
CA MET A 22 32.99 -6.08 11.78
C MET A 22 31.49 -6.41 11.77
N LEU A 23 30.71 -5.81 12.67
CA LEU A 23 29.24 -5.98 12.74
C LEU A 23 28.49 -5.26 11.60
N TYR A 24 29.08 -5.20 10.39
CA TYR A 24 28.46 -4.61 9.22
C TYR A 24 27.85 -5.68 8.33
N THR A 25 26.52 -5.78 8.37
CA THR A 25 25.77 -6.59 7.41
C THR A 25 25.48 -5.78 6.16
N VAL A 26 25.93 -6.27 4.99
CA VAL A 26 25.52 -5.69 3.71
C VAL A 26 24.01 -5.88 3.54
N LYS A 27 23.26 -4.78 3.59
CA LYS A 27 21.81 -4.73 3.39
C LYS A 27 21.49 -4.20 1.99
N TYR A 28 20.33 -4.57 1.45
CA TYR A 28 19.84 -3.93 0.22
C TYR A 28 19.54 -2.45 0.47
N VAL A 29 19.94 -1.59 -0.46
CA VAL A 29 19.60 -0.18 -0.45
C VAL A 29 18.09 -0.03 -0.69
N ARG A 30 17.38 0.58 0.26
CA ARG A 30 15.98 0.98 0.09
C ARG A 30 15.93 2.29 -0.69
N LYS A 31 14.95 2.42 -1.60
CA LYS A 31 14.70 3.65 -2.34
C LYS A 31 13.73 4.51 -1.54
N GLY A 32 14.20 5.63 -0.99
CA GLY A 32 13.34 6.68 -0.44
C GLY A 32 12.84 7.63 -1.53
N ILE A 33 11.79 8.39 -1.22
CA ILE A 33 11.34 9.50 -2.08
C ILE A 33 12.12 10.75 -1.63
N ALA A 34 12.87 11.36 -2.55
CA ALA A 34 13.88 12.37 -2.22
C ALA A 34 13.33 13.76 -1.86
N SER A 35 12.02 14.01 -2.06
CA SER A 35 11.41 15.31 -1.75
C SER A 35 9.92 15.13 -1.48
N LEU A 36 9.54 15.04 -0.21
CA LEU A 36 8.14 14.96 0.24
C LEU A 36 7.54 16.35 0.60
N CYS A 37 8.36 17.40 0.67
CA CYS A 37 7.96 18.73 1.11
C CYS A 37 8.11 19.75 -0.02
N TYR A 38 7.04 20.52 -0.27
CA TYR A 38 7.14 21.82 -0.94
C TYR A 38 7.11 22.89 0.14
N VAL A 39 8.15 23.72 0.20
CA VAL A 39 8.21 24.85 1.12
C VAL A 39 7.67 26.08 0.40
N VAL A 40 6.62 26.70 0.96
CA VAL A 40 6.10 28.00 0.52
C VAL A 40 6.04 28.90 1.74
N ASN A 41 6.68 30.07 1.66
CA ASN A 41 6.77 31.03 2.79
C ASN A 41 7.27 30.38 4.10
N ASP A 42 8.40 29.66 4.02
CA ASP A 42 9.03 28.95 5.14
C ASP A 42 8.17 27.88 5.84
N LYS A 43 7.02 27.51 5.25
CA LYS A 43 6.17 26.41 5.71
C LYS A 43 6.21 25.25 4.73
N CYS A 44 6.48 24.04 5.20
CA CYS A 44 6.25 22.84 4.39
C CYS A 44 4.72 22.63 4.29
N LEU A 45 4.18 22.82 3.08
CA LEU A 45 2.73 22.72 2.83
C LEU A 45 2.20 21.32 3.11
N THR A 46 2.97 20.28 2.74
CA THR A 46 2.55 18.89 2.95
C THR A 46 2.44 18.55 4.43
N GLN A 47 3.35 19.07 5.27
CA GLN A 47 3.27 18.91 6.72
C GLN A 47 2.06 19.63 7.32
N ALA A 48 1.75 20.85 6.90
CA ALA A 48 0.62 21.60 7.43
C ALA A 48 -0.75 21.02 7.01
N GLU A 49 -0.86 20.57 5.75
CA GLU A 49 -2.04 19.86 5.26
C GLU A 49 -2.22 18.53 6.02
N GLU A 50 -1.13 17.79 6.20
CA GLU A 50 -1.16 16.52 6.91
C GLU A 50 -1.46 16.69 8.40
N GLU A 51 -0.92 17.70 9.07
CA GLU A 51 -1.24 18.08 10.45
C GLU A 51 -2.75 18.32 10.62
N GLY A 52 -3.35 19.16 9.76
CA GLY A 52 -4.77 19.49 9.84
C GLY A 52 -5.67 18.27 9.61
N VAL A 53 -5.33 17.44 8.62
CA VAL A 53 -6.12 16.23 8.30
C VAL A 53 -5.97 15.17 9.38
N CYS A 54 -4.75 14.93 9.86
CA CYS A 54 -4.48 13.99 10.95
C CYS A 54 -5.17 14.42 12.25
N GLY A 55 -5.13 15.71 12.58
CA GLY A 55 -5.84 16.28 13.74
C GLY A 55 -7.36 16.10 13.64
N ASN A 56 -7.93 16.32 12.45
CA ASN A 56 -9.35 16.07 12.20
C ASN A 56 -9.72 14.59 12.33
N CYS A 57 -8.90 13.68 11.81
CA CYS A 57 -9.10 12.24 11.97
C CYS A 57 -9.13 11.82 13.45
N ILE A 58 -8.19 12.31 14.27
CA ILE A 58 -8.15 12.03 15.71
C ILE A 58 -9.42 12.56 16.39
N ARG A 59 -9.78 13.83 16.14
CA ARG A 59 -10.98 14.44 16.74
C ARG A 59 -12.24 13.63 16.41
N HIS A 60 -12.41 13.25 15.15
CA HIS A 60 -13.56 12.45 14.74
C HIS A 60 -13.56 11.04 15.33
N HIS A 61 -12.40 10.42 15.48
CA HIS A 61 -12.25 9.14 16.17
C HIS A 61 -12.67 9.25 17.65
N ASP A 62 -12.23 10.29 18.36
CA ASP A 62 -12.56 10.53 19.77
C ASP A 62 -14.05 10.84 20.00
N GLU A 63 -14.70 11.47 19.00
CA GLU A 63 -16.15 11.70 18.97
C GLU A 63 -16.96 10.43 18.64
N GLY A 64 -16.31 9.31 18.33
CA GLY A 64 -16.97 8.04 17.99
C GLY A 64 -17.51 7.98 16.55
N ASN A 65 -17.08 8.88 15.66
CA ASN A 65 -17.48 8.86 14.26
C ASN A 65 -16.85 7.68 13.52
N MET A 66 -17.50 7.21 12.46
CA MET A 66 -17.00 6.10 11.65
C MET A 66 -15.98 6.61 10.63
N ILE A 67 -14.71 6.24 10.80
CA ILE A 67 -13.67 6.54 9.80
C ILE A 67 -13.64 5.43 8.75
N VAL A 68 -13.69 5.83 7.47
CA VAL A 68 -13.65 4.97 6.29
C VAL A 68 -12.50 5.41 5.39
N TYR A 69 -11.50 4.55 5.23
CA TYR A 69 -10.37 4.78 4.34
C TYR A 69 -10.68 4.27 2.93
N PHE A 70 -10.56 5.13 1.94
CA PHE A 70 -10.75 4.81 0.53
C PHE A 70 -9.45 5.00 -0.25
N ASP A 71 -9.07 3.98 -1.02
CA ASP A 71 -7.90 4.05 -1.88
C ASP A 71 -7.92 2.96 -2.96
N GLU A 72 -7.04 3.11 -3.96
CA GLU A 72 -6.85 2.15 -5.03
C GLU A 72 -5.47 1.54 -5.08
N THR A 73 -5.42 0.27 -5.48
CA THR A 73 -4.17 -0.42 -5.67
C THR A 73 -4.11 -1.17 -6.98
N ASN A 74 -2.94 -1.08 -7.62
CA ASN A 74 -2.69 -1.70 -8.91
C ASN A 74 -1.66 -2.81 -8.79
N TYR A 75 -1.86 -3.90 -9.52
CA TYR A 75 -0.85 -4.94 -9.70
C TYR A 75 -0.94 -5.59 -11.08
N ASN A 76 0.10 -6.33 -11.42
CA ASN A 76 0.19 -7.04 -12.70
C ASN A 76 0.95 -8.36 -12.52
N GLN A 77 1.08 -9.07 -13.63
CA GLN A 77 1.73 -10.37 -13.70
C GLN A 77 3.25 -10.33 -13.48
N ASN A 78 3.88 -9.16 -13.53
CA ASN A 78 5.33 -9.02 -13.47
C ASN A 78 5.83 -9.09 -12.01
N THR A 79 5.76 -10.30 -11.45
CA THR A 79 6.32 -10.63 -10.15
C THR A 79 7.72 -11.21 -10.33
N LYS A 80 8.74 -10.45 -9.94
CA LYS A 80 10.14 -10.87 -10.04
C LYS A 80 10.61 -11.50 -8.74
N ARG A 81 11.39 -12.57 -8.81
CA ARG A 81 12.15 -13.02 -7.64
C ARG A 81 13.35 -12.11 -7.44
N THR A 82 13.62 -11.77 -6.18
CA THR A 82 14.83 -11.02 -5.80
C THR A 82 16.04 -11.92 -5.59
N ARG A 83 15.83 -13.23 -5.45
CA ARG A 83 16.86 -14.24 -5.18
C ARG A 83 16.53 -15.55 -5.91
N GLY A 84 17.56 -16.27 -6.33
CA GLY A 84 17.47 -17.62 -6.90
C GLY A 84 18.71 -18.43 -6.56
N ARG A 85 18.65 -19.75 -6.75
CA ARG A 85 19.76 -20.67 -6.42
C ARG A 85 20.13 -21.48 -7.66
N ALA A 86 21.37 -21.34 -8.12
CA ALA A 86 21.95 -22.17 -9.17
C ALA A 86 23.20 -22.90 -8.66
N LYS A 87 23.55 -24.01 -9.30
CA LYS A 87 24.82 -24.71 -9.03
C LYS A 87 26.00 -23.78 -9.35
N ASN A 88 27.13 -23.95 -8.66
CA ASN A 88 28.33 -23.16 -8.92
C ASN A 88 28.74 -23.26 -10.40
N GLY A 89 29.08 -22.12 -11.01
CA GLY A 89 29.36 -22.00 -12.45
C GLY A 89 28.13 -21.96 -13.37
N LYS A 90 26.90 -22.03 -12.84
CA LYS A 90 25.66 -21.89 -13.63
C LYS A 90 24.92 -20.60 -13.28
N ARG A 91 24.32 -19.98 -14.30
CA ARG A 91 23.47 -18.80 -14.14
C ARG A 91 22.03 -19.24 -13.84
N GLU A 92 21.44 -18.65 -12.81
CA GLU A 92 20.01 -18.77 -12.58
C GLU A 92 19.25 -17.87 -13.57
N VAL A 93 18.28 -18.43 -14.28
CA VAL A 93 17.49 -17.72 -15.29
C VAL A 93 16.01 -17.90 -15.00
N GLU A 94 15.34 -16.80 -14.67
CA GLU A 94 13.89 -16.74 -14.46
C GLU A 94 13.20 -16.24 -15.75
N LYS A 95 12.31 -17.05 -16.33
CA LYS A 95 11.44 -16.61 -17.42
C LYS A 95 10.23 -15.88 -16.84
N LEU A 96 10.09 -14.61 -17.20
CA LEU A 96 9.03 -13.74 -16.69
C LEU A 96 8.08 -13.32 -17.82
N PRO A 97 6.78 -13.14 -17.52
CA PRO A 97 5.86 -12.48 -18.43
C PRO A 97 6.35 -11.04 -18.69
N ARG A 98 6.04 -10.51 -19.88
CA ARG A 98 6.45 -9.16 -20.27
C ARG A 98 5.89 -8.14 -19.27
N SER A 99 6.72 -7.17 -18.88
CA SER A 99 6.34 -6.08 -17.95
C SER A 99 5.27 -5.14 -18.53
N LYS A 100 5.18 -5.05 -19.85
CA LYS A 100 4.11 -4.32 -20.56
C LYS A 100 2.91 -5.25 -20.76
N GLY A 101 1.91 -5.09 -19.89
CA GLY A 101 0.65 -5.82 -19.93
C GLY A 101 -0.42 -5.09 -19.11
N THR A 102 -1.68 -5.49 -19.30
CA THR A 102 -2.83 -4.97 -18.55
C THR A 102 -2.61 -5.15 -17.04
N LYS A 103 -3.01 -4.14 -16.28
CA LYS A 103 -2.97 -4.15 -14.81
C LYS A 103 -4.38 -4.38 -14.30
N LEU A 104 -4.50 -5.09 -13.19
CA LEU A 104 -5.75 -5.14 -12.43
C LEU A 104 -5.68 -4.07 -11.34
N GLN A 105 -6.73 -3.26 -11.28
CA GLN A 105 -6.94 -2.25 -10.23
C GLN A 105 -7.98 -2.79 -9.25
N ILE A 106 -7.69 -2.67 -7.97
CA ILE A 106 -8.63 -2.92 -6.88
C ILE A 106 -8.91 -1.56 -6.25
N GLN A 107 -10.18 -1.21 -6.11
CA GLN A 107 -10.64 -0.07 -5.32
C GLN A 107 -11.25 -0.62 -4.03
N CYS A 108 -10.94 -0.02 -2.89
CA CYS A 108 -11.37 -0.56 -1.61
C CYS A 108 -11.73 0.56 -0.63
N ALA A 109 -12.78 0.31 0.15
CA ALA A 109 -13.21 1.15 1.26
C ALA A 109 -13.18 0.30 2.53
N LEU A 110 -12.40 0.71 3.53
CA LEU A 110 -12.19 -0.05 4.75
C LEU A 110 -12.45 0.80 5.98
N SER A 111 -13.07 0.22 6.98
CA SER A 111 -13.30 0.84 8.29
C SER A 111 -13.19 -0.22 9.37
N SER A 112 -12.55 0.12 10.48
CA SER A 112 -12.33 -0.81 11.59
C SER A 112 -13.62 -1.08 12.34
N SER A 113 -14.52 -0.10 12.37
CA SER A 113 -15.82 -0.16 13.03
C SER A 113 -16.90 -0.83 12.17
N PHE A 114 -16.74 -0.90 10.84
CA PHE A 114 -17.87 -1.14 9.92
C PHE A 114 -18.53 -2.52 10.03
N GLY A 115 -17.82 -3.64 10.21
CA GLY A 115 -18.54 -4.93 10.19
C GLY A 115 -19.03 -5.43 11.54
N GLU A 116 -18.64 -4.82 12.66
CA GLU A 116 -19.41 -4.95 13.91
C GLU A 116 -20.69 -4.11 13.81
N LEU A 117 -20.59 -2.87 13.30
CA LEU A 117 -21.74 -1.97 13.13
C LEU A 117 -22.76 -2.47 12.09
N TYR A 118 -22.31 -2.88 10.90
CA TYR A 118 -23.17 -3.39 9.82
C TYR A 118 -23.92 -4.65 10.25
N LYS A 119 -23.28 -5.54 11.01
CA LYS A 119 -23.92 -6.74 11.54
C LYS A 119 -24.99 -6.37 12.57
N MET A 120 -24.67 -5.48 13.52
CA MET A 120 -25.65 -4.99 14.51
C MET A 120 -26.84 -4.25 13.88
N MET A 121 -26.59 -3.32 12.96
CA MET A 121 -27.64 -2.55 12.28
C MET A 121 -28.54 -3.42 11.41
N LYS A 122 -27.99 -4.45 10.77
CA LYS A 122 -28.77 -5.38 9.94
C LYS A 122 -29.59 -6.38 10.75
N GLU A 123 -29.13 -6.73 11.95
CA GLU A 123 -29.77 -7.73 12.81
C GLU A 123 -30.79 -7.13 13.80
N SER A 124 -30.87 -5.81 13.94
CA SER A 124 -31.71 -5.15 14.95
C SER A 124 -32.30 -3.82 14.48
N ASP A 125 -33.62 -3.73 14.48
CA ASP A 125 -34.37 -2.49 14.23
C ASP A 125 -34.18 -1.45 15.35
N VAL A 126 -33.64 -1.85 16.51
CA VAL A 126 -33.50 -1.04 17.73
C VAL A 126 -32.31 -0.07 17.65
N TYR A 127 -31.25 -0.42 16.92
CA TYR A 127 -30.02 0.37 16.88
C TYR A 127 -29.99 1.45 15.79
N ASN A 128 -31.04 1.55 14.97
CA ASN A 128 -31.14 2.61 13.96
C ASN A 128 -31.11 4.02 14.60
N GLU A 129 -31.72 4.18 15.78
CA GLU A 129 -31.75 5.47 16.49
C GLU A 129 -30.43 5.78 17.22
N GLU A 130 -29.76 4.77 17.80
CA GLU A 130 -28.46 4.94 18.48
C GLU A 130 -27.33 5.30 17.51
N TYR A 131 -27.44 4.85 16.25
CA TYR A 131 -26.45 5.11 15.21
C TYR A 131 -26.85 6.22 14.21
N ALA A 132 -28.04 6.80 14.35
CA ALA A 132 -28.52 7.89 13.50
C ALA A 132 -27.64 9.15 13.54
N ASN A 133 -26.86 9.34 14.62
CA ASN A 133 -25.99 10.51 14.81
C ASN A 133 -24.51 10.23 14.51
N ILE A 134 -24.14 9.02 14.06
CA ILE A 134 -22.75 8.71 13.71
C ILE A 134 -22.44 9.27 12.32
N LYS A 135 -21.45 10.16 12.25
CA LYS A 135 -20.95 10.67 10.97
C LYS A 135 -19.98 9.67 10.35
N ALA A 136 -20.09 9.49 9.04
CA ALA A 136 -19.10 8.79 8.24
C ALA A 136 -18.01 9.79 7.81
N ILE A 137 -16.75 9.44 8.04
CA ILE A 137 -15.59 10.26 7.67
C ILE A 137 -14.81 9.51 6.59
N ALA A 138 -14.95 9.93 5.34
CA ALA A 138 -14.26 9.31 4.22
C ALA A 138 -12.87 9.93 4.04
N VAL A 139 -11.82 9.14 4.29
CA VAL A 139 -10.42 9.54 4.16
C VAL A 139 -9.84 9.00 2.86
N PHE A 140 -9.28 9.86 2.00
CA PHE A 140 -8.71 9.45 0.71
C PHE A 140 -7.50 10.30 0.30
N GLY A 141 -6.68 9.76 -0.61
CA GLY A 141 -5.47 10.41 -1.11
C GLY A 141 -5.69 11.39 -2.27
N ASN A 142 -4.60 11.97 -2.76
CA ASN A 142 -4.59 12.96 -3.84
C ASN A 142 -4.45 12.39 -5.26
N ALA A 143 -4.92 11.16 -5.50
CA ALA A 143 -4.91 10.60 -6.84
C ALA A 143 -5.70 11.50 -7.81
N PRO A 144 -5.30 11.64 -9.09
CA PRO A 144 -6.06 12.43 -10.06
C PRO A 144 -7.52 12.00 -10.21
N ALA A 145 -7.81 10.72 -9.97
CA ALA A 145 -9.17 10.16 -9.93
C ALA A 145 -10.05 10.81 -8.85
N HIS A 146 -9.44 11.30 -7.77
CA HIS A 146 -10.14 11.91 -6.63
C HIS A 146 -10.33 13.42 -6.77
N SER A 147 -9.79 14.05 -7.82
CA SER A 147 -9.76 15.53 -7.97
C SER A 147 -11.13 16.22 -7.98
N ARG A 148 -12.21 15.46 -8.19
CA ARG A 148 -13.58 15.98 -8.31
C ARG A 148 -14.53 15.43 -7.25
N ILE A 149 -14.05 14.66 -6.27
CA ILE A 149 -14.93 13.98 -5.31
C ILE A 149 -15.77 15.00 -4.55
N GLU A 150 -15.16 16.08 -4.06
CA GLU A 150 -15.83 17.15 -3.31
C GLU A 150 -16.87 17.92 -4.14
N THR A 151 -16.76 17.87 -5.48
CA THR A 151 -17.75 18.50 -6.37
C THR A 151 -18.88 17.54 -6.77
N LEU A 152 -18.59 16.23 -6.81
CA LEU A 152 -19.53 15.21 -7.28
C LEU A 152 -20.34 14.60 -6.13
N VAL A 153 -19.79 14.57 -4.93
CA VAL A 153 -20.48 14.14 -3.71
C VAL A 153 -21.28 15.33 -3.18
N PRO A 154 -22.61 15.25 -3.11
CA PRO A 154 -23.42 16.32 -2.53
C PRO A 154 -23.10 16.49 -1.05
N ASP A 155 -23.18 17.73 -0.57
CA ASP A 155 -23.07 18.02 0.86
C ASP A 155 -24.13 17.22 1.63
N CYS A 156 -23.68 16.50 2.64
CA CYS A 156 -24.50 15.65 3.49
C CYS A 156 -24.04 15.82 4.93
N ASP A 157 -24.97 16.10 5.86
CA ASP A 157 -24.64 16.41 7.25
C ASP A 157 -23.93 15.26 8.00
N ASP A 158 -24.14 14.04 7.51
CA ASP A 158 -23.65 12.78 8.07
C ASP A 158 -22.39 12.26 7.36
N LEU A 159 -21.85 12.98 6.37
CA LEU A 159 -20.64 12.60 5.62
C LEU A 159 -19.63 13.74 5.61
N VAL A 160 -18.43 13.46 6.13
CA VAL A 160 -17.29 14.38 6.06
C VAL A 160 -16.22 13.78 5.15
N LEU A 161 -15.75 14.57 4.19
CA LEU A 161 -14.66 14.18 3.29
C LEU A 161 -13.34 14.74 3.81
N LEU A 162 -12.37 13.87 4.06
CA LEU A 162 -11.01 14.24 4.47
C LEU A 162 -10.00 13.80 3.41
N ARG A 163 -9.30 14.78 2.84
CA ARG A 163 -8.27 14.58 1.84
C ARG A 163 -6.89 14.58 2.51
N LEU A 164 -6.15 13.48 2.43
CA LEU A 164 -4.79 13.41 2.97
C LEU A 164 -3.85 14.40 2.28
N GLY A 165 -2.79 14.79 2.99
CA GLY A 165 -1.69 15.58 2.43
C GLY A 165 -1.03 14.91 1.22
N LEU A 166 -0.37 15.71 0.38
CA LEU A 166 0.42 15.17 -0.73
C LEU A 166 1.53 14.26 -0.19
N TYR A 167 1.66 13.08 -0.80
CA TYR A 167 2.71 12.09 -0.47
C TYR A 167 2.67 11.57 0.97
N SER A 168 1.47 11.44 1.56
CA SER A 168 1.26 10.97 2.93
C SER A 168 0.73 9.52 3.04
N PRO A 169 1.26 8.50 2.32
CA PRO A 169 0.76 7.13 2.45
C PRO A 169 1.06 6.53 3.83
N ILE A 170 2.04 7.09 4.58
CA ILE A 170 2.34 6.68 5.97
C ILE A 170 1.17 6.90 6.92
N CYS A 171 0.32 7.89 6.65
CA CYS A 171 -0.86 8.22 7.44
C CYS A 171 -2.12 7.47 6.99
N ASN A 172 -2.00 6.61 5.97
CA ASN A 172 -3.12 5.84 5.44
C ASN A 172 -2.99 4.34 5.76
N PRO A 173 -3.76 3.79 6.72
CA PRO A 173 -3.66 2.39 7.11
C PRO A 173 -4.05 1.39 6.00
N ILE A 174 -4.85 1.81 5.01
CA ILE A 174 -5.21 0.96 3.87
C ILE A 174 -4.00 0.59 3.00
N GLU A 175 -2.97 1.43 2.95
CA GLU A 175 -1.76 1.17 2.16
C GLU A 175 -0.96 -0.02 2.73
N ASN A 176 -0.95 -0.14 4.06
CA ASN A 176 -0.38 -1.31 4.74
C ASN A 176 -1.24 -2.56 4.53
N CYS A 177 -2.56 -2.41 4.44
CA CYS A 177 -3.47 -3.49 4.10
C CYS A 177 -3.21 -4.00 2.67
N PHE A 178 -3.11 -3.09 1.70
CA PHE A 178 -2.75 -3.41 0.33
C PHE A 178 -1.37 -4.03 0.20
N SER A 179 -0.39 -3.59 1.00
CA SER A 179 0.95 -4.18 1.00
C SER A 179 0.92 -5.65 1.38
N SER A 180 0.12 -6.01 2.39
CA SER A 180 -0.06 -7.41 2.82
C SER A 180 -0.85 -8.22 1.80
N MET A 181 -1.96 -7.69 1.27
CA MET A 181 -2.73 -8.34 0.19
C MET A 181 -1.84 -8.60 -1.04
N LYS A 182 -1.05 -7.61 -1.46
CA LYS A 182 -0.10 -7.73 -2.58
C LYS A 182 0.97 -8.78 -2.34
N ALA A 183 1.39 -9.02 -1.10
CA ALA A 183 2.33 -10.09 -0.79
C ALA A 183 1.73 -11.47 -1.10
N ILE A 184 0.46 -11.68 -0.73
CA ILE A 184 -0.28 -12.92 -0.99
C ILE A 184 -0.55 -13.08 -2.50
N ILE A 185 -0.99 -12.01 -3.17
CA ILE A 185 -1.14 -11.99 -4.63
C ILE A 185 0.17 -12.41 -5.32
N LYS A 186 1.31 -11.86 -4.89
CA LYS A 186 2.63 -12.22 -5.46
C LYS A 186 2.97 -13.69 -5.21
N GLN A 187 2.63 -14.25 -4.04
CA GLN A 187 2.82 -15.67 -3.75
C GLN A 187 1.94 -16.55 -4.66
N TYR A 188 0.65 -16.22 -4.77
CA TYR A 188 -0.28 -16.92 -5.64
C TYR A 188 0.19 -16.89 -7.10
N LEU A 189 0.53 -15.71 -7.63
CA LEU A 189 1.05 -15.57 -9.01
C LEU A 189 2.37 -16.32 -9.21
N ALA A 190 3.19 -16.46 -8.16
CA ALA A 190 4.41 -17.24 -8.24
C ALA A 190 4.14 -18.75 -8.36
N LEU A 191 3.01 -19.25 -7.86
CA LEU A 191 2.55 -20.63 -8.03
C LEU A 191 1.91 -20.85 -9.42
N MET A 192 1.21 -19.84 -9.95
CA MET A 192 0.54 -19.92 -11.25
C MET A 192 1.45 -19.63 -12.46
N ARG A 193 2.78 -19.65 -12.29
CA ARG A 193 3.74 -19.27 -13.34
C ARG A 193 3.63 -20.11 -14.60
N ASP A 194 3.41 -21.41 -14.45
CA ASP A 194 3.36 -22.32 -15.59
C ASP A 194 2.11 -22.05 -16.43
N GLU A 195 0.98 -21.73 -15.80
CA GLU A 195 -0.23 -21.26 -16.49
C GLU A 195 0.02 -19.93 -17.19
N MET A 196 0.69 -18.98 -16.52
CA MET A 196 0.95 -17.64 -17.07
C MET A 196 1.94 -17.63 -18.24
N ASN A 197 2.88 -18.58 -18.26
CA ASN A 197 3.88 -18.77 -19.32
C ASN A 197 3.44 -19.79 -20.38
N GLY A 198 2.33 -20.49 -20.15
CA GLY A 198 1.79 -21.53 -21.01
C GLY A 198 1.10 -20.99 -22.27
N PRO A 199 0.58 -21.91 -23.12
CA PRO A 199 -0.18 -21.54 -24.31
C PRO A 199 -1.48 -20.80 -23.95
N LEU A 200 -2.07 -20.11 -24.94
CA LEU A 200 -3.36 -19.43 -24.78
C LEU A 200 -4.41 -20.40 -24.25
N LEU A 201 -5.17 -19.96 -23.23
CA LEU A 201 -6.22 -20.80 -22.65
C LEU A 201 -7.34 -21.03 -23.67
N ILE A 202 -8.05 -22.13 -23.50
CA ILE A 202 -9.26 -22.44 -24.25
C ILE A 202 -10.44 -22.33 -23.28
N SER A 203 -11.46 -21.57 -23.66
CA SER A 203 -12.69 -21.41 -22.90
C SER A 203 -13.86 -21.78 -23.79
N LYS A 204 -14.72 -22.70 -23.35
CA LYS A 204 -15.86 -23.20 -24.15
C LYS A 204 -15.46 -23.66 -25.56
N GLY A 205 -14.31 -24.33 -25.70
CA GLY A 205 -13.82 -24.86 -26.98
C GLY A 205 -13.20 -23.82 -27.93
N GLN A 206 -13.08 -22.55 -27.53
CA GLN A 206 -12.44 -21.49 -28.33
C GLN A 206 -11.21 -20.91 -27.63
N PRO A 207 -10.14 -20.56 -28.37
CA PRO A 207 -9.00 -19.82 -27.81
C PRO A 207 -9.46 -18.47 -27.28
N ILE A 208 -9.12 -18.13 -26.03
CA ILE A 208 -9.39 -16.79 -25.50
C ILE A 208 -8.26 -15.82 -25.87
N SER A 209 -8.56 -14.51 -25.77
CA SER A 209 -7.59 -13.47 -26.09
C SER A 209 -6.35 -13.53 -25.17
N LYS A 210 -5.22 -12.99 -25.66
CA LYS A 210 -4.01 -12.79 -24.86
C LYS A 210 -4.28 -11.96 -23.60
N THR A 211 -5.16 -10.97 -23.70
CA THR A 211 -5.54 -10.11 -22.57
C THR A 211 -6.30 -10.91 -21.53
N GLU A 212 -7.30 -11.67 -21.93
CA GLU A 212 -8.14 -12.45 -21.01
C GLU A 212 -7.35 -13.58 -20.33
N THR A 213 -6.49 -14.27 -21.08
CA THR A 213 -5.56 -15.26 -20.52
C THR A 213 -4.71 -14.66 -19.41
N ARG A 214 -4.33 -13.38 -19.54
CA ARG A 214 -3.51 -12.69 -18.54
C ARG A 214 -4.32 -12.15 -17.36
N MET A 215 -5.57 -11.75 -17.58
CA MET A 215 -6.43 -11.21 -16.53
C MET A 215 -6.92 -12.30 -15.57
N ARG A 216 -7.27 -13.49 -16.07
CA ARG A 216 -7.84 -14.56 -15.23
C ARG A 216 -6.98 -14.93 -14.01
N PRO A 217 -5.65 -15.13 -14.10
CA PRO A 217 -4.83 -15.37 -12.91
C PRO A 217 -4.79 -14.18 -11.94
N LEU A 218 -4.84 -12.95 -12.45
CA LEU A 218 -4.88 -11.75 -11.60
C LEU A 218 -6.19 -11.66 -10.83
N GLU A 219 -7.33 -11.91 -11.49
CA GLU A 219 -8.66 -11.90 -10.89
C GLU A 219 -8.81 -13.00 -9.84
N ARG A 220 -8.34 -14.22 -10.13
CA ARG A 220 -8.32 -15.30 -9.12
C ARG A 220 -7.43 -14.93 -7.93
N ALA A 221 -6.26 -14.33 -8.16
CA ALA A 221 -5.38 -13.88 -7.09
C ALA A 221 -6.04 -12.80 -6.21
N ALA A 222 -6.78 -11.85 -6.81
CA ALA A 222 -7.58 -10.88 -6.07
C ALA A 222 -8.61 -11.60 -5.21
N HIS A 223 -9.45 -12.44 -5.81
CA HIS A 223 -10.53 -13.13 -5.11
C HIS A 223 -10.03 -13.94 -3.91
N VAL A 224 -8.90 -14.64 -4.05
CA VAL A 224 -8.30 -15.43 -2.96
C VAL A 224 -7.68 -14.54 -1.88
N SER A 225 -7.19 -13.35 -2.21
CA SER A 225 -6.51 -12.46 -1.26
C SER A 225 -7.44 -11.46 -0.57
N MET A 226 -8.63 -11.19 -1.11
CA MET A 226 -9.57 -10.23 -0.52
C MET A 226 -10.03 -10.62 0.89
N VAL A 227 -10.13 -11.92 1.18
CA VAL A 227 -10.55 -12.44 2.51
C VAL A 227 -9.55 -12.14 3.62
N GLU A 228 -8.31 -11.80 3.28
CA GLU A 228 -7.23 -11.54 4.24
C GLU A 228 -7.31 -10.12 4.81
N ILE A 229 -7.96 -9.20 4.09
CA ILE A 229 -8.27 -7.88 4.63
C ILE A 229 -9.42 -8.02 5.62
N THR A 230 -9.04 -8.21 6.88
CA THR A 230 -9.95 -8.31 8.01
C THR A 230 -10.00 -7.01 8.80
N GLN A 231 -11.08 -6.76 9.54
CA GLN A 231 -11.16 -5.61 10.45
C GLN A 231 -10.03 -5.59 11.47
N ARG A 232 -9.71 -6.75 12.05
CA ARG A 232 -8.59 -6.89 13.01
C ARG A 232 -7.26 -6.48 12.39
N MET A 233 -7.06 -6.79 11.11
CA MET A 233 -5.87 -6.35 10.38
C MET A 233 -5.86 -4.84 10.23
N LEU A 234 -6.96 -4.23 9.79
CA LEU A 234 -7.06 -2.78 9.65
C LEU A 234 -6.82 -2.06 10.98
N HIS A 235 -7.45 -2.52 12.07
CA HIS A 235 -7.25 -1.95 13.40
C HIS A 235 -5.77 -1.97 13.83
N ARG A 236 -5.05 -3.06 13.54
CA ARG A 236 -3.59 -3.11 13.77
C ARG A 236 -2.82 -2.12 12.91
N MET A 237 -3.26 -1.89 11.67
CA MET A 237 -2.64 -0.90 10.78
C MET A 237 -2.95 0.53 11.22
N GLU A 238 -4.15 0.81 11.72
CA GLU A 238 -4.51 2.10 12.34
C GLU A 238 -3.60 2.39 13.54
N LEU A 239 -3.43 1.40 14.44
CA LEU A 239 -2.49 1.52 15.57
C LEU A 239 -1.06 1.74 15.11
N HIS A 240 -0.59 1.02 14.08
CA HIS A 240 0.75 1.22 13.53
C HIS A 240 0.92 2.62 12.92
N VAL A 241 -0.11 3.12 12.25
CA VAL A 241 -0.11 4.41 11.59
C VAL A 241 -0.26 5.57 12.58
N SER A 242 -0.88 5.33 13.74
CA SER A 242 -1.11 6.35 14.77
C SER A 242 0.16 7.08 15.21
N GLN A 243 1.32 6.42 15.21
CA GLN A 243 2.60 7.06 15.55
C GLN A 243 2.97 8.15 14.53
N PHE A 244 2.68 7.91 13.24
CA PHE A 244 2.91 8.85 12.15
C PHE A 244 1.86 9.95 12.15
N VAL A 245 0.59 9.61 12.34
CA VAL A 245 -0.50 10.59 12.50
C VAL A 245 -0.19 11.55 13.66
N ASN A 246 0.28 11.03 14.80
CA ASN A 246 0.66 11.85 15.95
C ASN A 246 1.92 12.69 15.69
N ALA A 247 2.90 12.16 14.95
CA ALA A 247 4.07 12.92 14.52
C ALA A 247 3.69 14.06 13.55
N ALA A 248 2.73 13.81 12.64
CA ALA A 248 2.16 14.81 11.75
C ALA A 248 1.50 15.96 12.52
N VAL A 249 0.70 15.62 13.54
CA VAL A 249 0.05 16.62 14.41
C VAL A 249 1.07 17.48 15.18
N ARG A 250 2.25 16.92 15.50
CA ARG A 250 3.35 17.66 16.13
C ARG A 250 4.27 18.37 15.14
N THR A 251 3.96 18.30 13.84
CA THR A 251 4.78 18.83 12.75
C THR A 251 6.21 18.24 12.76
N GLU A 252 6.36 17.01 13.26
CA GLU A 252 7.64 16.30 13.29
C GLU A 252 8.00 15.75 11.89
N GLY A 253 9.29 15.66 11.60
CA GLY A 253 9.76 15.00 10.38
C GLY A 253 9.43 13.51 10.40
N MET A 254 8.77 13.01 9.36
CA MET A 254 8.42 11.60 9.22
C MET A 254 9.20 10.94 8.09
N GLU A 255 9.81 9.80 8.38
CA GLU A 255 10.55 9.01 7.38
C GLU A 255 9.76 7.76 6.97
N TYR A 256 9.54 7.59 5.67
CA TYR A 256 8.93 6.38 5.15
C TYR A 256 9.95 5.22 5.16
N GLY A 257 9.71 4.21 6.00
CA GLY A 257 10.41 2.92 5.92
C GLY A 257 11.80 2.88 6.55
N ALA A 258 12.02 3.62 7.65
CA ALA A 258 13.15 3.45 8.56
C ALA A 258 13.19 2.04 9.21
#